data_AF-R1GUJ4-F1
#
_entry.id   AF-R1GUJ4-F1
#
_cell.length_a   1.000
_cell.length_b   1.000
_cell.length_c   1.000
_cell.angle_alpha   90.00
_cell.angle_beta   90.00
_cell.angle_gamma   90.00
#
_symmetry.space_group_name_H-M   'P 1'
#
loop_
_entity.id
_entity.type
_entity.pdbx_description
1 polymer ?
#
loop_
_entity_poly.entity_id
_entity_poly.type
_entity_poly.pdbx_seq_one_letter_code
_entity_poly.pdbx_strand_id
1 'polypeptide(L)'
;MDPVSYLFSAYLNLVQQQVTDIYGTEAKTLVVEYEREQVPFTFQFWQIQPKSVCRPYEQDMRRFSQCTVKASALFHKLCDDLTRQDDSSWQLPKFRTMYCSAAVSYRPMIAEIGDAKQSPAKLAERACNQAILAAMDSEDETLLARRDQTCSSIR
;
A
#
# COMPACT_ATOMS: atom_id res chain seq x y z
N MET A 1 -8.24 -20.77 -9.12
CA MET A 1 -7.53 -19.71 -9.88
C MET A 1 -8.03 -18.37 -9.36
N ASP A 2 -7.13 -17.41 -9.13
CA ASP A 2 -7.43 -16.09 -8.57
C ASP A 2 -8.11 -15.20 -9.65
N PRO A 3 -9.20 -14.47 -9.34
CA PRO A 3 -9.86 -13.57 -10.30
C PRO A 3 -8.92 -12.54 -10.93
N VAL A 4 -7.85 -12.12 -10.25
CA VAL A 4 -6.83 -11.23 -10.80
C VAL A 4 -6.07 -11.90 -11.95
N SER A 5 -5.76 -13.19 -11.82
CA SER A 5 -5.11 -13.98 -12.89
C SER A 5 -6.03 -14.16 -14.10
N TYR A 6 -7.36 -14.20 -13.89
CA TYR A 6 -8.36 -14.27 -14.97
C TYR A 6 -8.48 -12.93 -15.73
N LEU A 7 -8.56 -11.82 -15.00
CA LEU A 7 -8.58 -10.49 -15.61
C LEU A 7 -7.26 -10.20 -16.33
N PHE A 8 -6.14 -10.61 -15.75
CA PHE A 8 -4.83 -10.42 -16.35
C PHE A 8 -4.62 -11.31 -17.59
N SER A 9 -5.03 -12.57 -17.58
CA SER A 9 -4.97 -13.43 -18.77
C SER A 9 -5.94 -12.98 -19.88
N ALA A 10 -7.16 -12.55 -19.54
CA ALA A 10 -8.09 -11.95 -20.49
C ALA A 10 -7.55 -10.64 -21.07
N TYR A 11 -6.94 -9.80 -20.22
CA TYR A 11 -6.27 -8.58 -20.64
C TYR A 11 -5.05 -8.85 -21.52
N LEU A 12 -4.19 -9.80 -21.13
CA LEU A 12 -3.07 -10.23 -21.94
C LEU A 12 -3.57 -10.66 -23.32
N ASN A 13 -4.58 -11.52 -23.40
CA ASN A 13 -5.16 -11.91 -24.69
C ASN A 13 -5.68 -10.72 -25.51
N LEU A 14 -6.31 -9.72 -24.87
CA LEU A 14 -6.77 -8.50 -25.55
C LEU A 14 -5.59 -7.65 -26.07
N VAL A 15 -4.54 -7.48 -25.27
CA VAL A 15 -3.31 -6.77 -25.65
C VAL A 15 -2.57 -7.54 -26.74
N GLN A 16 -2.50 -8.86 -26.65
CA GLN A 16 -1.89 -9.72 -27.66
C GLN A 16 -2.55 -9.50 -29.04
N GLN A 17 -3.86 -9.26 -29.07
CA GLN A 17 -4.62 -8.97 -30.30
C GLN A 17 -4.45 -7.53 -30.82
N GLN A 18 -4.13 -6.56 -29.96
CA GLN A 18 -4.04 -5.14 -30.32
C GLN A 18 -2.60 -4.63 -30.49
N VAL A 19 -1.59 -5.41 -30.11
CA VAL A 19 -0.18 -4.98 -30.14
C VAL A 19 0.51 -5.48 -31.39
N THR A 20 0.56 -4.62 -32.40
CA THR A 20 1.51 -4.69 -33.53
C THR A 20 2.93 -4.28 -33.13
N ASP A 21 3.08 -3.56 -32.01
CA ASP A 21 4.37 -3.10 -31.46
C ASP A 21 5.08 -4.21 -30.67
N ILE A 22 5.81 -5.04 -31.40
CA ILE A 22 6.57 -6.19 -30.87
C ILE A 22 7.61 -5.75 -29.83
N TYR A 23 8.08 -4.50 -29.93
CA TYR A 23 9.17 -3.97 -29.10
C TYR A 23 8.67 -3.27 -27.83
N GLY A 24 7.38 -2.96 -27.73
CA GLY A 24 6.82 -2.22 -26.61
C GLY A 24 7.31 -0.77 -26.54
N THR A 25 7.62 -0.17 -27.69
CA THR A 25 8.13 1.19 -27.82
C THR A 25 7.10 2.25 -27.39
N GLU A 26 5.81 1.96 -27.45
CA GLU A 26 4.76 2.88 -27.01
C GLU A 26 4.52 2.82 -25.51
N ALA A 27 4.39 3.99 -24.87
CA ALA A 27 4.01 4.08 -23.47
C ALA A 27 2.54 3.69 -23.29
N LYS A 28 2.28 2.66 -22.48
CA LYS A 28 0.94 2.12 -22.22
C LYS A 28 0.58 2.31 -20.77
N THR A 29 -0.57 2.92 -20.51
CA THR A 29 -1.10 3.14 -19.16
C THR A 29 -2.18 2.13 -18.85
N LEU A 30 -2.01 1.39 -17.75
CA LEU A 30 -2.94 0.40 -17.24
C LEU A 30 -3.52 0.85 -15.93
N VAL A 31 -4.72 0.37 -15.65
CA VAL A 31 -5.31 0.40 -14.32
C VAL A 31 -5.71 -1.03 -14.00
N VAL A 32 -5.09 -1.60 -12.97
CA VAL A 32 -5.34 -2.98 -12.55
C VAL A 32 -5.96 -2.95 -11.17
N GLU A 33 -7.12 -3.58 -11.01
CA GLU A 33 -7.73 -3.75 -9.69
C GLU A 33 -7.02 -4.88 -8.92
N TYR A 34 -6.58 -4.59 -7.71
CA TYR A 34 -5.95 -5.55 -6.81
C TYR A 34 -6.42 -5.33 -5.38
N GLU A 35 -7.04 -6.35 -4.78
CA GLU A 35 -7.58 -6.30 -3.42
C GLU A 35 -8.48 -5.07 -3.13
N ARG A 36 -9.34 -4.70 -4.10
CA ARG A 36 -10.24 -3.53 -4.10
C ARG A 36 -9.54 -2.16 -4.20
N GLU A 37 -8.25 -2.14 -4.54
CA GLU A 37 -7.52 -0.91 -4.87
C GLU A 37 -7.28 -0.83 -6.38
N GLN A 38 -7.45 0.36 -6.96
CA GLN A 38 -7.13 0.59 -8.37
C GLN A 38 -5.65 0.96 -8.46
N VAL A 39 -4.85 0.19 -9.19
CA VAL A 39 -3.41 0.43 -9.34
C VAL A 39 -3.14 0.95 -10.75
N PRO A 40 -3.11 2.28 -10.97
CA PRO A 40 -2.70 2.84 -12.24
C PRO A 40 -1.17 2.83 -12.38
N PHE A 41 -0.66 2.43 -13.55
CA PHE A 41 0.76 2.53 -13.88
C PHE A 41 0.97 2.59 -15.39
N THR A 42 2.11 3.15 -15.80
CA THR A 42 2.56 3.18 -17.19
C THR A 42 3.77 2.28 -17.35
N PHE A 43 3.85 1.58 -18.48
CA PHE A 43 5.05 0.86 -18.89
C PHE A 43 5.44 1.20 -20.33
N GLN A 44 6.73 1.07 -20.61
CA GLN A 44 7.32 1.23 -21.94
C GLN A 44 8.56 0.32 -22.00
N PHE A 45 8.88 -0.23 -23.16
CA PHE A 45 9.96 -1.20 -23.37
C PHE A 45 9.89 -2.39 -22.41
N TRP A 46 8.69 -2.86 -22.09
CA TRP A 46 8.46 -3.92 -21.12
C TRP A 46 9.05 -3.60 -19.74
N GLN A 47 9.03 -2.32 -19.38
CA GLN A 47 9.49 -1.83 -18.10
C GLN A 47 8.43 -0.89 -17.51
N ILE A 48 7.97 -1.23 -16.31
CA ILE A 48 7.09 -0.36 -15.54
C ILE A 48 7.87 0.89 -15.14
N GLN A 49 7.28 2.06 -15.36
CA GLN A 49 7.87 3.34 -15.01
C GLN A 49 7.53 3.64 -13.54
N PRO A 50 8.48 3.59 -12.58
CA PRO A 50 8.16 3.65 -11.16
C PRO A 50 7.41 4.93 -10.76
N LYS A 51 7.76 6.07 -11.37
CA LYS A 51 7.13 7.38 -11.13
C LYS A 51 5.70 7.50 -11.66
N SER A 52 5.26 6.55 -12.49
CA SER A 52 3.88 6.52 -13.00
C SER A 52 2.92 5.78 -12.07
N VAL A 53 3.45 4.91 -11.21
CA VAL A 53 2.65 4.03 -10.35
C VAL A 53 1.89 4.89 -9.33
N CYS A 54 0.57 4.73 -9.29
CA CYS A 54 -0.33 5.45 -8.39
C CYS A 54 -0.33 6.99 -8.54
N ARG A 55 0.24 7.52 -9.62
CA ARG A 55 0.39 8.98 -9.84
C ARG A 55 -0.91 9.79 -9.65
N PRO A 56 -2.10 9.35 -10.09
CA PRO A 56 -3.34 10.08 -9.85
C PRO A 56 -3.67 10.32 -8.35
N TYR A 57 -3.08 9.56 -7.43
CA TYR A 57 -3.33 9.66 -6.00
C TYR A 57 -2.27 10.47 -5.25
N GLU A 58 -1.23 10.98 -5.93
CA GLU A 58 -0.08 11.65 -5.32
C GLU A 58 -0.44 12.80 -4.37
N GLN A 59 -1.59 13.46 -4.59
CA GLN A 59 -2.08 14.55 -3.75
C GLN A 59 -2.74 14.08 -2.43
N ASP A 60 -3.19 12.82 -2.37
CA ASP A 60 -3.74 12.19 -1.16
C ASP A 60 -2.72 11.19 -0.64
N MET A 61 -1.88 11.62 0.30
CA MET A 61 -0.77 10.80 0.81
C MET A 61 -1.22 9.45 1.38
N ARG A 62 -2.41 9.37 1.99
CA ARG A 62 -2.92 8.12 2.55
C ARG A 62 -3.27 7.15 1.43
N ARG A 63 -4.04 7.64 0.44
CA ARG A 63 -4.42 6.84 -0.72
C ARG A 63 -3.22 6.48 -1.60
N PHE A 64 -2.29 7.39 -1.78
CA PHE A 64 -1.04 7.15 -2.51
C PHE A 64 -0.23 6.04 -1.84
N SER A 65 -0.04 6.13 -0.52
CA SER A 65 0.67 5.08 0.21
C SER A 65 -0.02 3.73 0.10
N GLN A 66 -1.34 3.69 0.34
CA GLN A 66 -2.14 2.47 0.19
C GLN A 66 -1.98 1.86 -1.21
N CYS A 67 -2.13 2.68 -2.25
CA CYS A 67 -1.98 2.23 -3.64
C CYS A 67 -0.58 1.72 -3.92
N THR A 68 0.48 2.42 -3.52
CA THR A 68 1.86 1.99 -3.82
C THR A 68 2.22 0.68 -3.10
N VAL A 69 1.73 0.46 -1.88
CA VAL A 69 1.86 -0.83 -1.18
C VAL A 69 1.13 -1.94 -1.95
N LYS A 70 -0.11 -1.69 -2.38
CA LYS A 70 -0.87 -2.66 -3.21
C LYS A 70 -0.22 -2.91 -4.57
N ALA A 71 0.40 -1.90 -5.18
CA ALA A 71 1.13 -2.03 -6.42
C ALA A 71 2.35 -2.95 -6.28
N SER A 72 3.11 -2.81 -5.19
CA SER A 72 4.24 -3.70 -4.90
C SER A 72 3.79 -5.15 -4.74
N ALA A 73 2.71 -5.39 -3.98
CA ALA A 73 2.12 -6.73 -3.83
C ALA A 73 1.60 -7.30 -5.16
N LEU A 74 0.92 -6.48 -5.97
CA LEU A 74 0.45 -6.85 -7.30
C LEU A 74 1.60 -7.29 -8.20
N PHE A 75 2.72 -6.56 -8.24
CA PHE A 75 3.86 -6.91 -9.09
C PHE A 75 4.50 -8.23 -8.69
N HIS A 76 4.63 -8.50 -7.39
CA HIS A 76 5.08 -9.81 -6.88
C HIS A 76 4.12 -10.92 -7.30
N LYS A 77 2.81 -10.73 -7.09
CA LYS A 77 1.78 -11.71 -7.44
C LYS A 77 1.79 -12.04 -8.93
N LEU A 78 1.91 -11.03 -9.80
CA LEU A 78 1.97 -11.22 -11.24
C LEU A 78 3.27 -11.89 -11.68
N CYS A 79 4.40 -11.55 -11.08
CA CYS A 79 5.67 -12.26 -11.32
C CYS A 79 5.53 -13.76 -10.98
N ASP A 80 4.99 -14.08 -9.81
CA ASP A 80 4.80 -15.46 -9.36
C ASP A 80 3.87 -16.24 -10.28
N ASP A 81 2.72 -15.65 -10.63
CA ASP A 81 1.72 -16.28 -11.50
C ASP A 81 2.27 -16.50 -12.93
N LEU A 82 3.03 -15.55 -13.46
CA LEU A 82 3.64 -15.65 -14.80
C LEU A 82 4.80 -16.64 -14.85
N THR A 83 5.53 -16.81 -13.75
CA THR A 83 6.65 -17.77 -13.66
C THR A 83 6.17 -19.22 -13.66
N ARG A 84 4.93 -19.46 -13.25
CA ARG A 84 4.29 -20.80 -13.25
C ARG A 84 3.64 -21.19 -14.57
N GLN A 85 3.58 -20.27 -15.53
CA GLN A 85 2.96 -20.52 -16.84
C GLN A 85 4.02 -20.90 -17.88
N ASP A 86 3.69 -21.85 -18.74
CA ASP A 86 4.53 -22.19 -19.90
C ASP A 86 4.51 -21.08 -20.94
N ASP A 87 5.62 -20.94 -21.68
CA ASP A 87 5.82 -19.94 -22.72
C ASP A 87 4.99 -20.24 -23.98
N SER A 88 3.67 -20.08 -23.85
CA SER A 88 2.68 -20.30 -24.91
C SER A 88 2.65 -19.17 -25.94
N SER A 89 3.21 -17.99 -25.62
CA SER A 89 3.33 -16.85 -26.53
C SER A 89 4.64 -16.10 -26.33
N TRP A 90 5.12 -15.42 -27.38
CA TRP A 90 6.37 -14.63 -27.32
C TRP A 90 6.30 -13.44 -26.35
N GLN A 91 5.10 -12.96 -26.04
CA GLN A 91 4.85 -11.85 -25.11
C GLN A 91 4.93 -12.29 -23.65
N LEU A 92 4.62 -13.55 -23.35
CA LEU A 92 4.59 -14.04 -21.97
C LEU A 92 5.95 -13.89 -21.26
N PRO A 93 7.10 -14.26 -21.88
CA PRO A 93 8.42 -13.99 -21.30
C PRO A 93 8.70 -12.50 -21.06
N LYS A 94 8.19 -11.62 -21.92
CA LYS A 94 8.38 -10.17 -21.79
C LYS A 94 7.60 -9.61 -20.60
N PHE A 95 6.34 -9.99 -20.47
CA PHE A 95 5.54 -9.62 -19.30
C PHE A 95 6.11 -10.21 -18.01
N ARG A 96 6.56 -11.47 -18.02
CA ARG A 96 7.22 -12.09 -16.87
C ARG A 96 8.41 -11.25 -16.42
N THR A 97 9.29 -10.92 -17.36
CA THR A 97 10.47 -10.07 -17.09
C THR A 97 10.06 -8.70 -16.54
N MET A 98 9.07 -8.06 -17.13
CA MET A 98 8.56 -6.75 -16.70
C MET A 98 8.08 -6.76 -15.25
N TYR A 99 7.17 -7.67 -14.90
CA TYR A 99 6.59 -7.74 -13.56
C TYR A 99 7.60 -8.24 -12.53
N CYS A 100 8.45 -9.20 -12.86
CA CYS A 100 9.50 -9.66 -11.95
C CYS A 100 10.56 -8.59 -11.68
N SER A 101 10.97 -7.82 -12.70
CA SER A 101 11.86 -6.68 -12.52
C SER A 101 11.21 -5.63 -11.60
N ALA A 102 9.93 -5.33 -11.80
CA ALA A 102 9.19 -4.41 -10.96
C ALA A 102 9.02 -4.93 -9.52
N ALA A 103 8.73 -6.22 -9.33
CA ALA A 103 8.62 -6.84 -8.01
C ALA A 103 9.88 -6.61 -7.17
N VAL A 104 11.06 -6.75 -7.78
CA VAL A 104 12.35 -6.58 -7.08
C VAL A 104 12.74 -5.11 -6.92
N SER A 105 12.53 -4.28 -7.94
CA SER A 105 13.09 -2.92 -7.99
C SER A 105 12.16 -1.82 -7.50
N TYR A 106 10.84 -2.03 -7.54
CA TYR A 106 9.87 -1.03 -7.14
C TYR A 106 9.85 -0.84 -5.63
N ARG A 107 9.92 0.41 -5.18
CA ARG A 107 9.86 0.78 -3.77
C ARG A 107 8.54 1.49 -3.48
N PRO A 108 7.62 0.89 -2.70
CA PRO A 108 6.37 1.54 -2.35
C PRO A 108 6.63 2.73 -1.41
N MET A 109 5.76 3.74 -1.48
CA MET A 109 5.74 4.79 -0.47
C MET A 109 4.95 4.30 0.74
N ILE A 110 5.64 4.10 1.86
CA ILE A 110 5.01 3.77 3.12
C ILE A 110 4.85 5.07 3.89
N ALA A 111 3.64 5.62 3.89
CA ALA A 111 3.28 6.66 4.84
C ALA A 111 3.05 5.95 6.18
N GLU A 112 3.94 6.16 7.13
CA GLU A 112 3.63 5.85 8.52
C GLU A 112 2.48 6.77 8.94
N ILE A 113 1.24 6.27 8.88
CA ILE A 113 0.17 6.82 9.71
C ILE A 113 0.50 6.35 11.12
N GLY A 114 1.52 6.97 11.72
CA GLY A 114 1.57 7.03 13.15
C GLY A 114 0.33 7.80 13.57
N ASP A 115 -0.73 7.09 13.98
CA ASP A 115 -1.34 7.48 15.24
C ASP A 115 -0.16 7.64 16.17
N ALA A 116 0.23 8.90 16.44
CA ALA A 116 1.43 9.21 17.18
C ALA A 116 1.41 8.27 18.38
N LYS A 117 2.27 7.23 18.39
CA LYS A 117 2.31 6.25 19.49
C LYS A 117 2.51 7.13 20.70
N GLN A 118 1.44 7.39 21.45
CA GLN A 118 1.49 8.32 22.54
C GLN A 118 2.54 7.71 23.44
N SER A 119 3.64 8.43 23.64
CA SER A 119 4.71 7.91 24.48
C SER A 119 4.07 7.46 25.79
N PRO A 120 4.58 6.41 26.45
CA PRO A 120 4.06 6.01 27.75
C PRO A 120 3.91 7.20 28.71
N ALA A 121 4.80 8.20 28.59
CA ALA A 121 4.71 9.49 29.26
C ALA A 121 3.46 10.31 28.88
N LYS A 122 3.13 10.49 27.59
CA LYS A 122 1.91 11.19 27.15
C LYS A 122 0.61 10.47 27.55
N LEU A 123 0.62 9.14 27.54
CA LEU A 123 -0.52 8.35 28.02
C LEU A 123 -0.71 8.52 29.53
N ALA A 124 0.38 8.48 30.30
CA ALA A 124 0.34 8.75 31.73
C ALA A 124 -0.17 10.18 31.99
N GLU A 125 0.36 11.18 31.28
CA GLU A 125 -0.01 12.59 31.43
C GLU A 125 -1.51 12.80 31.20
N ARG A 126 -2.05 12.18 30.16
CA ARG A 126 -3.48 12.22 29.87
C ARG A 126 -4.32 11.56 30.97
N ALA A 127 -3.89 10.41 31.47
CA ALA A 127 -4.59 9.71 32.56
C ALA A 127 -4.60 10.54 33.85
N CYS A 128 -3.49 11.19 34.18
CA CYS A 128 -3.42 12.10 35.32
C CYS A 128 -4.34 13.31 35.13
N ASN A 129 -4.32 13.95 33.96
CA ASN A 129 -5.20 15.09 33.65
C ASN A 129 -6.69 14.72 33.78
N GLN A 130 -7.08 13.52 33.34
CA GLN A 130 -8.44 13.01 33.52
C GLN A 130 -8.80 12.80 34.99
N ALA A 131 -7.87 12.27 35.80
CA ALA A 131 -8.10 12.08 37.23
C ALA A 131 -8.18 13.40 38.00
N ILE A 132 -7.43 14.42 37.60
CA ILE A 132 -7.55 15.79 38.14
C ILE A 132 -8.93 16.35 37.87
N LEU A 133 -9.42 16.25 36.63
CA LEU A 133 -10.76 16.73 36.25
C LEU A 133 -11.87 16.00 37.01
N ALA A 134 -11.72 14.70 37.26
CA ALA A 134 -12.69 13.91 38.02
C ALA A 134 -12.73 14.28 39.52
N ALA A 135 -11.61 14.78 40.06
CA ALA A 135 -11.47 15.14 41.47
C ALA A 135 -11.54 16.66 41.72
N MET A 136 -11.75 17.48 40.69
CA MET A 136 -11.53 18.93 40.73
C MET A 136 -12.46 19.69 41.68
N ASP A 137 -13.60 19.10 42.03
CA ASP A 137 -14.62 19.68 42.91
C ASP A 137 -15.26 18.60 43.80
N SER A 138 -14.49 17.56 44.14
CA SER A 138 -14.97 16.43 44.94
C SER A 138 -14.26 16.37 46.29
N GLU A 139 -15.04 16.21 47.36
CA GLU A 139 -14.55 15.90 48.72
C GLU A 139 -14.43 14.38 48.95
N ASP A 140 -14.67 13.55 47.92
CA ASP A 140 -14.56 12.10 48.03
C ASP A 140 -13.08 11.69 48.12
N GLU A 141 -12.67 11.23 49.31
CA GLU A 141 -11.30 10.76 49.57
C GLU A 141 -10.85 9.66 48.61
N THR A 142 -11.78 8.85 48.07
CA THR A 142 -11.44 7.79 47.11
C THR A 142 -11.03 8.36 45.75
N LEU A 143 -11.69 9.44 45.29
CA LEU A 143 -11.35 10.14 44.05
C LEU A 143 -10.04 10.91 44.18
N LEU A 144 -9.80 11.52 45.35
CA LEU A 144 -8.55 12.21 45.68
C LEU A 144 -7.37 11.23 45.73
N ALA A 145 -7.52 10.10 46.43
CA ALA A 145 -6.50 9.05 46.48
C ALA A 145 -6.22 8.45 45.09
N ARG A 146 -7.26 8.28 44.27
CA ARG A 146 -7.11 7.78 42.90
C ARG A 146 -6.35 8.76 42.00
N ARG A 147 -6.62 10.06 42.11
CA ARG A 147 -5.85 11.11 41.43
C ARG A 147 -4.38 11.03 41.83
N ASP A 148 -4.10 11.03 43.13
CA ASP A 148 -2.72 11.06 43.64
C ASP A 148 -1.93 9.81 43.23
N GLN A 149 -2.57 8.64 43.27
CA GLN A 149 -1.97 7.41 42.76
C GLN A 149 -1.67 7.50 41.25
N THR A 150 -2.63 7.97 40.44
CA THR A 150 -2.50 8.04 38.97
C THR A 150 -1.44 9.06 38.53
N CYS A 151 -1.29 10.15 39.28
CA CYS A 151 -0.33 11.21 38.96
C CYS A 151 1.07 10.99 39.57
N SER A 152 1.24 10.01 40.47
CA SER A 152 2.51 9.76 41.16
C SER A 152 3.69 9.42 40.24
N SER A 153 3.42 8.82 39.08
CA SER A 153 4.45 8.39 38.11
C SER A 153 4.90 9.47 37.13
N ILE A 154 4.40 10.71 37.26
CA ILE A 154 4.64 11.83 36.33
C ILE A 154 5.47 12.95 37.00
N ARG A 155 5.76 12.79 38.30
CA ARG A 155 6.49 13.79 39.09
C ARG A 155 7.99 13.73 38.85
#